data_AF-A0A3D1XW69-F1
#
_entry.id   AF-A0A3D1XW69-F1
#
_cell.length_a   1.000
_cell.length_b   1.000
_cell.length_c   1.000
_cell.angle_alpha   90.00
_cell.angle_beta   90.00
_cell.angle_gamma   90.00
#
_symmetry.space_group_name_H-M   'P 1'
#
loop_
_entity.id
_entity.type
_entity.pdbx_description
1 polymer ?
#
loop_
_entity_poly.entity_id
_entity_poly.type
_entity_poly.pdbx_seq_one_letter_code
_entity_poly.pdbx_strand_id
1 'polypeptide(L)'
;MKIGWFSTGRDEAARQLLTVVHNEIQEGKLKAEILFVFCNRGPSEAEETSQFFKLVGSYHLHLIYYSSRDFQSPRGYEPRSDPWRLEYDREVMKRLAGFHPDLCV
;
A
#
# COMPACT_ATOMS: atom_id res chain seq x y z
N MET A 1 14.38 -12.41 1.24
CA MET A 1 14.14 -11.17 0.48
C MET A 1 13.03 -10.39 1.16
N LYS A 2 13.22 -9.11 1.43
CA LYS A 2 12.26 -8.23 2.10
C LYS A 2 11.47 -7.44 1.07
N ILE A 3 10.15 -7.48 1.17
CA ILE A 3 9.24 -6.87 0.20
C ILE A 3 8.50 -5.70 0.87
N GLY A 4 8.44 -4.57 0.17
CA GLY A 4 7.49 -3.49 0.43
C GLY A 4 6.34 -3.60 -0.56
N TRP A 5 5.11 -3.76 -0.08
CA TRP A 5 3.95 -3.99 -0.95
C TRP A 5 3.15 -2.72 -1.15
N PHE A 6 3.02 -2.22 -2.37
CA PHE A 6 2.22 -1.06 -2.73
C PHE A 6 0.92 -1.52 -3.37
N SER A 7 -0.20 -1.01 -2.88
CA SER A 7 -1.50 -1.29 -3.47
C SER A 7 -2.40 -0.06 -3.44
N THR A 8 -3.40 -0.08 -4.30
CA THR A 8 -4.50 0.88 -4.24
C THR A 8 -5.71 0.32 -3.48
N GLY A 9 -5.71 -0.99 -3.14
CA GLY A 9 -6.83 -1.65 -2.48
C GLY A 9 -8.17 -1.38 -3.17
N ARG A 10 -8.17 -1.24 -4.50
CA ARG A 10 -9.30 -0.72 -5.27
C ARG A 10 -10.29 -1.79 -5.73
N ASP A 11 -9.84 -3.03 -5.78
CA ASP A 11 -10.56 -4.15 -6.39
C ASP A 11 -10.20 -5.46 -5.69
N GLU A 12 -10.97 -6.50 -6.00
CA GLU A 12 -10.74 -7.85 -5.51
C GLU A 12 -9.39 -8.42 -5.95
N ALA A 13 -8.93 -8.07 -7.16
CA ALA A 13 -7.66 -8.54 -7.69
C ALA A 13 -6.47 -8.12 -6.81
N ALA A 14 -6.50 -6.90 -6.26
CA ALA A 14 -5.50 -6.44 -5.30
C ALA A 14 -5.47 -7.31 -4.02
N ARG A 15 -6.63 -7.75 -3.53
CA ARG A 15 -6.72 -8.68 -2.38
C ARG A 15 -6.22 -10.07 -2.75
N GLN A 16 -6.69 -10.62 -3.87
CA GLN A 16 -6.30 -11.95 -4.32
C GLN A 16 -4.79 -12.06 -4.53
N LEU A 17 -4.17 -11.06 -5.15
CA LEU A 17 -2.72 -11.06 -5.38
C LEU A 17 -1.93 -11.06 -4.07
N LEU A 18 -2.31 -10.22 -3.10
CA LEU A 18 -1.70 -10.20 -1.78
C LEU A 18 -1.88 -11.55 -1.06
N THR A 19 -3.08 -12.14 -1.12
CA THR A 19 -3.39 -13.46 -0.54
C THR A 19 -2.49 -14.55 -1.12
N VAL A 20 -2.35 -14.60 -2.45
CA VAL A 20 -1.51 -15.60 -3.13
C VAL A 20 -0.05 -15.47 -2.67
N VAL A 21 0.50 -14.25 -2.71
CA VAL A 21 1.91 -14.03 -2.30
C VAL A 21 2.11 -14.35 -0.83
N HIS A 22 1.19 -13.92 0.04
CA HIS A 22 1.25 -14.22 1.47
C HIS A 22 1.23 -15.73 1.73
N ASN A 23 0.34 -16.48 1.07
CA ASN A 23 0.26 -17.94 1.23
C ASN A 23 1.53 -18.64 0.75
N GLU A 24 2.07 -18.25 -0.41
CA GLU A 24 3.33 -18.81 -0.93
C GLU A 24 4.53 -18.54 0.01
N ILE A 25 4.52 -17.39 0.72
CA ILE A 25 5.50 -17.09 1.77
C ILE A 25 5.30 -18.00 2.99
N GLN A 26 4.07 -18.14 3.49
CA GLN A 26 3.76 -18.96 4.66
C GLN A 26 4.05 -20.45 4.43
N GLU A 27 3.82 -20.94 3.20
CA GLU A 27 4.13 -22.31 2.80
C GLU A 27 5.63 -22.51 2.53
N GLY A 28 6.45 -21.46 2.61
CA GLY A 28 7.91 -21.51 2.42
C GLY A 28 8.34 -21.70 0.96
N LYS A 29 7.40 -21.65 0.00
CA LYS A 29 7.68 -21.72 -1.44
C LYS A 29 8.34 -20.46 -1.94
N LEU A 30 7.92 -19.31 -1.42
CA LEU A 30 8.56 -18.01 -1.65
C LEU A 30 9.37 -17.61 -0.42
N LYS A 31 10.71 -17.59 -0.55
CA LYS A 31 11.63 -17.15 0.52
C LYS A 31 11.67 -15.62 0.65
N ALA A 32 10.53 -15.02 0.99
CA ALA A 32 10.38 -13.60 1.18
C ALA A 32 9.61 -13.24 2.45
N GLU A 33 9.67 -11.98 2.84
CA GLU A 33 8.94 -11.42 3.98
C GLU A 33 8.34 -10.09 3.53
N ILE A 34 7.05 -9.87 3.80
CA ILE A 34 6.39 -8.58 3.54
C ILE A 34 6.60 -7.69 4.76
N LEU A 35 7.48 -6.68 4.65
CA LEU A 35 7.79 -5.76 5.75
C LEU A 35 6.65 -4.79 6.04
N PHE A 36 6.02 -4.29 4.98
CA PHE A 36 4.90 -3.37 5.07
C PHE A 36 4.00 -3.52 3.84
N VAL A 37 2.77 -3.10 4.03
CA VAL A 37 1.81 -2.85 2.95
C VAL A 37 1.48 -1.36 2.97
N PHE A 38 1.74 -0.67 1.88
CA PHE A 38 1.35 0.71 1.66
C PHE A 38 0.06 0.77 0.82
N CYS A 39 -0.92 1.55 1.27
CA CYS A 39 -2.12 1.88 0.50
C CYS A 39 -2.24 3.39 0.26
N ASN A 40 -2.43 3.78 -1.01
CA ASN A 40 -2.64 5.19 -1.37
C ASN A 40 -4.08 5.70 -1.16
N ARG A 41 -4.93 4.87 -0.53
CA ARG A 41 -6.32 5.19 -0.17
C ARG A 41 -6.52 5.05 1.33
N GLY A 42 -7.43 5.85 1.87
CA GLY A 42 -7.90 5.79 3.24
C GLY A 42 -9.02 4.75 3.44
N PRO A 43 -9.24 4.31 4.69
CA PRO A 43 -10.20 3.27 5.03
C PRO A 43 -11.67 3.65 4.75
N SER A 44 -11.98 4.93 4.56
CA SER A 44 -13.35 5.40 4.30
C SER A 44 -13.59 5.79 2.84
N GLU A 45 -12.62 5.59 1.96
CA GLU A 45 -12.74 6.00 0.56
C GLU A 45 -13.56 5.04 -0.30
N ALA A 46 -13.54 3.74 0.01
CA ALA A 46 -14.29 2.71 -0.70
C ALA A 46 -14.42 1.44 0.15
N GLU A 47 -15.52 0.68 -0.05
CA GLU A 47 -15.73 -0.61 0.61
C GLU A 47 -14.61 -1.62 0.29
N GLU A 48 -14.15 -1.66 -0.97
CA GLU A 48 -13.03 -2.51 -1.39
C GLU A 48 -11.73 -2.21 -0.62
N THR A 49 -11.51 -0.93 -0.30
CA THR A 49 -10.35 -0.49 0.49
C THR A 49 -10.50 -0.91 1.94
N SER A 50 -11.68 -0.77 2.54
CA SER A 50 -11.99 -1.30 3.88
C SER A 50 -11.71 -2.79 3.98
N GLN A 51 -12.13 -3.57 2.97
CA GLN A 51 -11.90 -5.01 2.91
C GLN A 51 -10.42 -5.35 2.72
N PHE A 52 -9.69 -4.59 1.90
CA PHE A 52 -8.23 -4.73 1.79
C PHE A 52 -7.53 -4.49 3.13
N PHE A 53 -7.95 -3.48 3.89
CA PHE A 53 -7.36 -3.17 5.20
C PHE A 53 -7.61 -4.30 6.21
N LYS A 54 -8.84 -4.85 6.23
CA LYS A 54 -9.18 -6.02 7.04
C LYS A 54 -8.31 -7.23 6.68
N LEU A 55 -8.09 -7.47 5.38
CA LEU A 55 -7.24 -8.56 4.90
C LEU A 55 -5.79 -8.41 5.40
N VAL A 56 -5.17 -7.24 5.18
CA VAL A 56 -3.81 -6.94 5.64
C VAL A 56 -3.69 -7.10 7.16
N GLY A 57 -4.70 -6.60 7.90
CA GLY A 57 -4.77 -6.76 9.35
C GLY A 57 -4.88 -8.23 9.78
N SER A 58 -5.65 -9.05 9.07
CA SER A 58 -5.78 -10.49 9.37
C SER A 58 -4.48 -11.26 9.19
N TYR A 59 -3.60 -10.79 8.29
CA TYR A 59 -2.24 -11.32 8.10
C TYR A 59 -1.22 -10.74 9.08
N HIS A 60 -1.64 -9.87 10.01
CA HIS A 60 -0.76 -9.18 10.97
C HIS A 60 0.38 -8.41 10.30
N LEU A 61 0.17 -7.94 9.07
CA LEU A 61 1.13 -7.15 8.32
C LEU A 61 1.06 -5.67 8.72
N HIS A 62 2.19 -4.98 8.67
CA HIS A 62 2.25 -3.54 8.93
C HIS A 62 1.59 -2.74 7.80
N LEU A 63 0.34 -2.31 8.03
CA LEU A 63 -0.39 -1.46 7.10
C LEU A 63 -0.06 0.03 7.33
N ILE A 64 0.40 0.68 6.27
CA ILE A 64 0.65 2.12 6.21
C ILE A 64 -0.26 2.67 5.12
N TYR A 65 -0.97 3.75 5.40
CA TYR A 65 -1.81 4.37 4.38
C TYR A 65 -1.65 5.87 4.37
N TYR A 66 -1.78 6.44 3.17
CA TYR A 66 -1.84 7.88 3.00
C TYR A 66 -2.71 8.20 1.80
N SER A 67 -3.88 8.81 2.02
CA SER A 67 -4.81 9.08 0.93
C SER A 67 -4.23 10.09 -0.05
N SER A 68 -4.10 9.70 -1.33
CA SER A 68 -3.76 10.65 -2.39
C SER A 68 -4.88 11.67 -2.62
N ARG A 69 -6.13 11.27 -2.38
CA ARG A 69 -7.30 12.14 -2.53
C ARG A 69 -7.31 13.24 -1.48
N ASP A 70 -7.08 12.88 -0.22
CA ASP A 70 -7.03 13.85 0.89
C ASP A 70 -5.79 14.75 0.77
N PHE A 71 -4.72 14.27 0.13
CA PHE A 71 -3.56 15.10 -0.18
C PHE A 71 -3.84 16.14 -1.26
N GLN A 72 -4.53 15.74 -2.34
CA GLN A 72 -4.86 16.63 -3.47
C GLN A 72 -5.94 17.66 -3.13
N SER A 73 -7.01 17.22 -2.48
CA SER A 73 -8.25 17.99 -2.26
C SER A 73 -8.02 19.40 -1.69
N PRO A 74 -7.26 19.59 -0.59
CA PRO A 74 -7.06 20.92 0.00
C PRO A 74 -6.06 21.79 -0.77
N ARG A 75 -5.30 21.24 -1.72
CA ARG A 75 -4.19 21.93 -2.39
C ARG A 75 -4.53 22.45 -3.78
N GLY A 76 -5.75 22.17 -4.27
CA GLY A 76 -6.25 22.70 -5.55
C GLY A 76 -5.43 22.24 -6.77
N TYR A 77 -4.69 21.14 -6.66
CA TYR A 77 -3.92 20.61 -7.78
C TYR A 77 -4.84 20.11 -8.89
N GLU A 78 -4.50 20.42 -10.14
CA GLU A 78 -5.13 19.74 -11.26
C GLU A 78 -4.84 18.24 -11.20
N PRO A 79 -5.83 17.36 -11.48
CA PRO A 79 -5.68 15.90 -11.36
C PRO A 79 -4.52 15.29 -12.16
N ARG A 80 -3.96 16.05 -13.11
CA ARG A 80 -2.87 15.63 -14.01
C ARG A 80 -1.60 16.49 -13.89
N SER A 81 -1.51 17.43 -12.95
CA SER A 81 -0.28 18.20 -12.82
C SER A 81 0.82 17.33 -12.18
N ASP A 82 2.01 17.31 -12.77
CA ASP A 82 3.15 16.55 -12.27
C ASP A 82 3.69 16.98 -10.88
N PRO A 83 3.61 18.27 -10.45
CA PRO A 83 4.26 18.70 -9.21
C PRO A 83 3.76 18.02 -7.95
N TRP A 84 2.45 17.77 -7.82
CA TRP A 84 1.90 17.19 -6.60
C TRP A 84 2.26 15.73 -6.41
N ARG A 85 2.51 14.98 -7.50
CA ARG A 85 2.92 13.57 -7.44
C ARG A 85 4.27 13.43 -6.76
N LEU A 86 5.22 14.28 -7.13
CA LEU A 86 6.54 14.30 -6.51
C LEU A 86 6.48 14.70 -5.02
N GLU A 87 5.61 15.63 -4.66
CA GLU A 87 5.41 15.99 -3.25
C GLU A 87 4.75 14.85 -2.46
N TYR A 88 3.74 14.20 -3.06
CA TYR A 88 3.07 13.05 -2.46
C TYR A 88 4.05 11.89 -2.27
N ASP A 89 4.85 11.56 -3.29
CA ASP A 89 5.86 10.50 -3.20
C ASP A 89 6.88 10.79 -2.10
N ARG A 90 7.31 12.05 -1.95
CA ARG A 90 8.19 12.45 -0.82
C ARG A 90 7.52 12.21 0.54
N GLU A 91 6.24 12.53 0.67
CA GLU A 91 5.48 12.30 1.90
C GLU A 91 5.29 10.81 2.20
N VAL A 92 5.09 9.99 1.17
CA VAL A 92 5.05 8.52 1.28
C VAL A 92 6.42 8.00 1.73
N MET A 93 7.51 8.40 1.07
CA MET A 93 8.85 7.95 1.41
C MET A 93 9.27 8.36 2.83
N LYS A 94 8.85 9.53 3.33
CA LYS A 94 9.07 9.93 4.72
C LYS A 94 8.40 8.98 5.71
N ARG A 95 7.18 8.51 5.41
CA ARG A 95 6.44 7.54 6.25
C ARG A 95 7.08 6.15 6.19
N LEU A 96 7.68 5.81 5.06
CA LEU A 96 8.37 4.54 4.84
C LEU A 96 9.84 4.54 5.26
N ALA A 97 10.37 5.66 5.77
CA ALA A 97 11.80 5.82 6.04
C ALA A 97 12.39 4.81 7.06
N GLY A 98 11.54 4.22 7.91
CA GLY A 98 11.93 3.17 8.86
C GLY A 98 11.97 1.75 8.27
N PHE A 99 11.56 1.58 7.01
CA PHE A 99 11.53 0.29 6.33
C PHE A 99 12.63 0.22 5.27
N HIS A 100 13.27 -0.93 5.19
CA HIS A 100 14.35 -1.21 4.23
C HIS A 100 14.03 -2.50 3.44
N PRO A 101 13.08 -2.43 2.48
CA PRO A 101 12.80 -3.56 1.60
C PRO A 101 13.92 -3.73 0.57
N ASP A 102 14.15 -4.98 0.16
CA ASP A 102 15.01 -5.31 -0.98
C ASP A 102 14.29 -4.99 -2.32
N LEU A 103 12.96 -5.09 -2.33
CA LEU A 103 12.10 -4.86 -3.49
C LEU A 103 10.77 -4.21 -3.09
N CYS A 104 10.32 -3.22 -3.86
CA CYS A 104 8.96 -2.68 -3.79
C CYS A 104 8.15 -3.17 -5.00
N VAL A 105 6.95 -3.70 -4.76
CA VAL A 105 6.01 -4.20 -5.80
C VAL A 105 4.66 -3.55 -5.66
#